data_AF-W2GRV5-F1
#
_entry.id   AF-W2GRV5-F1
#
_cell.length_a   1.000
_cell.length_b   1.000
_cell.length_c   1.000
_cell.angle_alpha   90.00
_cell.angle_beta   90.00
_cell.angle_gamma   90.00
#
_symmetry.space_group_name_H-M   'P 1'
#
loop_
_entity.id
_entity.type
_entity.pdbx_description
1 polymer ?
#
loop_
_entity_poly.entity_id
_entity_poly.type
_entity_poly.pdbx_seq_one_letter_code
_entity_poly.pdbx_strand_id
1 'polypeptide(L)'
;MSLSLYRRILRVARTWEGGFHEQNWIRAEARRRFEENRTLTSPAAIEEAVRQGHNQVDVALHYKICYPRPQYVDPGTMGGESNFHRQSSRANTRLGRLHKSRLQGQFRPGKH
;
A
#
# COMPACT_ATOMS: atom_id res chain seq x y z
N MET A 1 15.07 -16.91 16.38
CA MET A 1 15.03 -16.49 14.96
C MET A 1 13.65 -16.01 14.53
N SER A 2 12.60 -16.85 14.52
CA SER A 2 11.24 -16.42 14.12
C SER A 2 10.56 -15.48 15.14
N LEU A 3 10.65 -15.80 16.44
CA LEU A 3 10.07 -14.95 17.50
C LEU A 3 10.72 -13.57 17.61
N SER A 4 12.03 -13.47 17.32
CA SER A 4 12.75 -12.19 17.28
C SER A 4 12.25 -11.31 16.15
N LEU A 5 11.99 -11.87 14.96
CA LEU A 5 11.34 -11.17 13.86
C LEU A 5 9.94 -10.71 14.25
N TYR A 6 9.10 -11.58 14.82
CA TYR A 6 7.75 -11.21 15.23
C TYR A 6 7.74 -10.04 16.22
N ARG A 7 8.59 -10.10 17.25
CA ARG A 7 8.77 -8.99 18.21
C ARG A 7 9.31 -7.72 17.56
N ARG A 8 10.13 -7.82 16.51
CA ARG A 8 10.60 -6.67 15.73
C ARG A 8 9.42 -6.02 15.00
N ILE A 9 8.59 -6.81 14.32
CA ILE A 9 7.41 -6.31 13.60
C ILE A 9 6.43 -5.61 14.56
N LEU A 10 6.16 -6.19 15.74
CA LEU A 10 5.28 -5.56 16.73
C LEU A 10 5.84 -4.23 17.28
N ARG A 11 7.17 -4.12 17.44
CA ARG A 11 7.81 -2.85 17.81
C ARG A 11 7.63 -1.81 16.72
N VAL A 12 7.87 -2.19 15.46
CA VAL A 12 7.63 -1.32 14.29
C VAL A 12 6.17 -0.86 14.25
N ALA A 13 5.21 -1.78 14.41
CA ALA A 13 3.80 -1.45 14.45
C ALA A 13 3.41 -0.51 15.61
N ARG A 14 4.18 -0.46 16.71
CA ARG A 14 3.92 0.46 17.82
C ARG A 14 4.44 1.87 17.55
N THR A 15 5.54 1.98 16.80
CA THR A 15 6.19 3.26 16.50
C THR A 15 5.92 3.74 15.07
N TRP A 16 4.96 3.14 14.38
CA TRP A 16 4.64 3.48 13.00
C TRP A 16 3.89 4.81 12.93
N GLU A 17 4.33 5.68 12.03
CA GLU A 17 3.88 7.08 11.92
C GLU A 17 2.48 7.24 11.32
N GLY A 18 2.03 6.33 10.45
CA GLY A 18 0.73 6.44 9.75
C GLY A 18 -0.51 6.09 10.59
N GLY A 19 -0.39 6.10 11.93
CA GLY A 19 -1.52 6.05 12.84
C GLY A 19 -2.22 4.69 12.99
N PHE A 20 -3.35 4.70 13.70
CA PHE A 20 -4.00 3.49 14.23
C PHE A 20 -4.32 2.41 13.18
N HIS A 21 -4.81 2.82 12.00
CA HIS A 21 -5.20 1.88 10.94
C HIS A 21 -4.00 1.12 10.37
N GLU A 22 -2.91 1.82 10.05
CA GLU A 22 -1.69 1.21 9.54
C GLU A 22 -1.01 0.34 10.59
N GLN A 23 -0.97 0.81 11.84
CA GLN A 23 -0.45 0.03 12.96
C GLN A 23 -1.20 -1.29 13.15
N ASN A 24 -2.54 -1.27 13.10
CA ASN A 24 -3.36 -2.48 13.18
C ASN A 24 -3.19 -3.37 11.97
N TRP A 25 -3.06 -2.79 10.78
CA TRP A 25 -2.79 -3.54 9.56
C TRP A 25 -1.47 -4.31 9.67
N ILE A 26 -0.39 -3.67 10.15
CA ILE A 26 0.91 -4.34 10.34
C ILE A 26 0.78 -5.51 11.32
N ARG A 27 0.05 -5.34 12.43
CA ARG A 27 -0.18 -6.41 13.42
C ARG A 27 -0.97 -7.57 12.81
N ALA A 28 -2.03 -7.27 12.07
CA ALA A 28 -2.88 -8.27 11.44
C ALA A 28 -2.11 -9.05 10.37
N GLU A 29 -1.35 -8.35 9.52
CA GLU A 29 -0.54 -8.96 8.47
C GLU A 29 0.57 -9.82 9.06
N ALA A 30 1.24 -9.36 10.12
CA ALA A 30 2.24 -10.17 10.83
C ALA A 30 1.64 -11.48 11.35
N ARG A 31 0.47 -11.40 11.99
CA ARG A 31 -0.23 -12.60 12.48
C ARG A 31 -0.59 -13.54 11.33
N ARG A 32 -1.16 -13.01 10.25
CA ARG A 32 -1.55 -13.79 9.06
C ARG A 32 -0.36 -14.54 8.46
N ARG A 33 0.76 -13.84 8.23
CA ARG A 33 1.96 -14.44 7.63
C ARG A 33 2.59 -15.52 8.50
N PHE A 34 2.59 -15.35 9.83
CA PHE A 34 3.11 -16.37 10.74
C PHE A 34 2.18 -17.59 10.80
N GLU A 35 0.87 -17.39 10.73
CA GLU A 35 -0.10 -18.50 10.69
C GLU A 35 -0.02 -19.28 9.37
N GLU A 36 0.13 -18.59 8.23
CA GLU A 36 0.34 -19.23 6.92
C GLU A 36 1.57 -20.14 6.88
N ASN A 37 2.62 -19.79 7.64
CA ASN A 37 3.84 -20.58 7.73
C ASN A 37 3.85 -21.54 8.94
N ARG A 38 2.73 -21.75 9.64
CA ARG A 38 2.68 -22.57 10.86
C ARG A 38 3.06 -24.04 10.62
N THR A 39 2.80 -24.56 9.43
CA THR A 39 3.10 -25.95 9.04
C THR A 39 4.48 -26.12 8.41
N LEU A 40 5.28 -25.05 8.33
CA LEU A 40 6.62 -25.09 7.73
C LEU A 40 7.59 -25.83 8.67
N THR A 41 8.07 -27.00 8.25
CA THR A 41 8.94 -27.87 9.06
C THR A 41 10.40 -27.90 8.60
N SER A 42 10.66 -27.58 7.33
CA SER A 42 12.03 -27.58 6.78
C SER A 42 12.86 -26.44 7.38
N PRO A 43 13.99 -26.73 8.05
CA PRO A 43 14.83 -25.70 8.66
C PRO A 43 15.29 -24.62 7.66
N ALA A 44 15.72 -25.03 6.46
CA ALA A 44 16.14 -24.11 5.42
C ALA A 44 14.99 -23.19 4.94
N ALA A 45 13.77 -23.74 4.83
CA ALA A 45 12.61 -22.94 4.48
C ALA A 45 12.24 -21.95 5.59
N ILE A 46 12.37 -22.34 6.86
CA ILE A 46 12.12 -21.44 8.01
C ILE A 46 13.11 -20.29 8.00
N GLU A 47 14.39 -20.58 7.79
CA GLU A 47 15.44 -19.56 7.73
C GLU A 47 15.20 -18.58 6.60
N GLU A 48 14.85 -19.08 5.41
CA GLU A 48 14.54 -18.23 4.26
C GLU A 48 13.29 -17.37 4.51
N ALA A 49 12.22 -17.93 5.09
CA ALA A 49 11.02 -17.18 5.43
C ALA A 49 11.31 -16.06 6.46
N VAL A 50 12.16 -16.34 7.47
CA VAL A 50 12.58 -15.34 8.46
C VAL A 50 13.44 -14.26 7.81
N ARG A 51 14.37 -14.64 6.92
CA ARG A 51 15.22 -13.70 6.17
C ARG A 51 14.38 -12.77 5.31
N GLN A 52 13.43 -13.31 4.55
CA GLN A 52 12.50 -12.54 3.73
C GLN A 52 11.62 -11.61 4.57
N GLY A 53 11.16 -12.08 5.73
CA GLY A 53 10.40 -11.24 6.66
C GLY A 53 11.21 -10.06 7.20
N HIS A 54 12.50 -10.25 7.49
CA HIS A 54 13.40 -9.15 7.84
C HIS A 54 13.53 -8.14 6.69
N ASN A 55 13.85 -8.62 5.49
CA ASN A 55 13.97 -7.77 4.30
C ASN A 55 12.70 -6.93 4.07
N GLN A 56 11.51 -7.54 4.21
CA GLN A 56 10.25 -6.84 4.04
C GLN A 56 10.06 -5.72 5.06
N VAL A 57 10.43 -5.94 6.33
CA VAL A 57 10.39 -4.89 7.36
C VAL A 57 11.35 -3.75 7.02
N ASP A 58 12.55 -4.07 6.53
CA ASP A 58 13.54 -3.08 6.13
C ASP A 58 13.06 -2.23 4.96
N VAL A 59 12.47 -2.85 3.93
CA VAL A 59 11.83 -2.16 2.79
C VAL A 59 10.69 -1.27 3.26
N ALA A 60 9.81 -1.77 4.14
CA ALA A 60 8.69 -1.00 4.66
C ALA A 60 9.18 0.26 5.41
N LEU A 61 10.20 0.12 6.27
CA LEU A 61 10.79 1.23 7.02
C LEU A 61 11.48 2.26 6.11
N HIS A 62 12.22 1.78 5.10
CA HIS A 62 12.93 2.64 4.16
C HIS A 62 11.98 3.52 3.33
N TYR A 63 10.89 2.91 2.84
CA TYR A 63 9.92 3.62 2.00
C TYR A 63 8.73 4.21 2.74
N LYS A 64 8.58 3.96 4.05
CA LYS A 64 7.43 4.36 4.85
C LYS A 64 6.10 3.87 4.29
N ILE A 65 6.09 2.64 3.76
CA ILE A 65 4.89 1.99 3.21
C ILE A 65 4.69 0.66 3.92
N CYS A 66 3.58 0.51 4.65
CA CYS A 66 3.25 -0.75 5.31
C CYS A 66 2.53 -1.73 4.37
N TYR A 67 1.72 -1.23 3.45
CA TYR A 67 0.91 -2.04 2.54
C TYR A 67 1.75 -2.78 1.49
N PRO A 68 1.27 -3.93 0.97
CA PRO A 68 1.90 -4.57 -0.18
C PRO A 68 1.88 -3.61 -1.36
N ARG A 69 3.05 -3.43 -2.00
CA ARG A 69 3.10 -2.67 -3.25
C ARG A 69 2.32 -3.44 -4.32
N PRO A 70 1.42 -2.78 -5.07
CA PRO A 70 0.82 -3.38 -6.25
C PRO A 70 1.93 -3.88 -7.17
N GLN A 71 1.82 -5.12 -7.66
CA GLN A 71 2.70 -5.61 -8.70
C GLN A 71 2.40 -4.81 -9.96
N TYR A 72 3.36 -3.98 -10.40
CA TYR A 72 3.26 -3.31 -11.68
C TYR A 72 3.50 -4.36 -12.75
N VAL A 73 2.42 -4.88 -13.30
CA VAL A 73 2.45 -5.67 -14.53
C VAL A 73 2.42 -4.69 -15.69
N ASP A 74 3.43 -4.77 -16.55
CA ASP A 74 3.44 -3.99 -17.77
C ASP A 74 2.13 -4.24 -18.52
N PRO A 75 1.40 -3.20 -18.94
CA PRO A 75 0.12 -3.34 -19.64
C PRO A 75 0.18 -4.21 -20.90
N GLY A 76 1.38 -4.44 -21.45
CA GLY A 76 1.60 -5.34 -22.59
C GLY A 76 1.67 -6.84 -22.24
N THR A 77 1.84 -7.20 -20.96
CA THR A 77 2.06 -8.58 -20.50
C THR A 77 0.78 -9.22 -19.94
N MET A 78 -0.14 -8.41 -19.40
CA MET A 78 -1.49 -8.86 -19.07
C MET A 78 -2.38 -8.54 -20.28
N GLY A 79 -2.88 -9.56 -20.97
CA GLY A 79 -3.82 -9.41 -22.09
C GLY A 79 -5.18 -8.84 -21.64
N GLY A 80 -5.20 -7.59 -21.20
CA GLY A 80 -6.39 -6.79 -20.91
C GLY A 80 -6.66 -5.86 -22.08
N GLU A 81 -7.77 -6.11 -22.76
CA GLU A 81 -8.44 -5.39 -23.84
C GLU A 81 -7.67 -4.21 -24.48
N SER A 82 -7.46 -4.28 -25.80
CA SER A 82 -6.90 -3.25 -26.69
C SER A 82 -7.63 -1.89 -26.68
N ASN A 83 -8.64 -1.71 -25.81
CA ASN A 83 -9.53 -0.57 -25.75
C ASN A 83 -9.27 0.37 -24.56
N PHE A 84 -8.03 0.49 -24.08
CA PHE A 84 -7.62 1.64 -23.25
C PHE A 84 -7.53 2.93 -24.09
N HIS A 85 -8.65 3.32 -24.72
CA HIS A 85 -8.78 4.63 -25.35
C HIS A 85 -9.04 5.67 -24.27
N ARG A 86 -8.16 6.68 -24.19
CA ARG A 86 -8.39 7.89 -23.41
C ARG A 86 -9.71 8.54 -23.86
N GLN A 87 -10.80 8.33 -23.11
CA GLN A 87 -12.11 8.94 -23.39
C GLN A 87 -12.22 10.44 -23.02
N SER A 88 -11.10 11.12 -22.80
CA SER A 88 -11.10 12.56 -22.56
C SER A 88 -11.21 13.31 -23.89
N SER A 89 -12.42 13.71 -24.27
CA SER A 89 -12.61 14.70 -25.33
C SER A 89 -12.35 16.11 -24.80
N ARG A 90 -11.91 17.05 -25.67
CA ARG A 90 -11.73 18.47 -25.30
C ARG A 90 -13.03 19.11 -24.77
N ALA A 91 -14.19 18.59 -25.17
CA ALA A 91 -15.49 19.00 -24.65
C ALA A 91 -15.67 18.62 -23.17
N ASN A 92 -15.32 17.39 -22.79
CA ASN A 92 -15.37 16.93 -21.40
C ASN A 92 -14.42 17.73 -20.48
N THR A 93 -13.24 18.12 -20.99
CA THR A 93 -12.31 18.98 -20.22
C THR A 93 -12.87 20.38 -19.97
N ARG A 94 -13.58 20.98 -20.94
CA ARG A 94 -14.22 22.29 -20.78
C ARG A 94 -15.40 22.25 -19.81
N LEU A 95 -16.26 21.25 -19.91
CA LEU A 95 -17.39 21.08 -18.98
C LEU A 95 -16.92 20.89 -17.53
N GLY A 96 -15.89 20.06 -17.31
CA GLY A 96 -15.27 19.88 -16.00
C GLY A 96 -14.64 21.17 -15.44
N ARG A 97 -14.00 21.98 -16.30
CA ARG A 97 -13.42 23.27 -15.91
C ARG A 97 -14.50 24.28 -15.51
N LEU A 98 -15.61 24.36 -16.24
CA LEU A 98 -16.74 25.26 -15.96
C LEU A 98 -17.47 24.88 -14.67
N HIS A 99 -17.64 23.58 -14.41
CA HIS A 99 -18.24 23.10 -13.17
C HIS A 99 -17.37 23.47 -11.96
N LYS A 100 -16.05 23.28 -12.06
CA LYS A 100 -15.10 23.62 -11.01
C LYS A 100 -15.02 25.13 -10.74
N SER A 101 -15.08 25.98 -11.78
CA SER A 101 -15.08 27.44 -11.59
C SER A 101 -16.35 27.97 -10.93
N ARG A 102 -17.51 27.36 -11.22
CA ARG A 102 -18.80 27.74 -10.61
C ARG A 102 -18.81 27.44 -9.11
N LEU A 103 -18.32 26.27 -8.71
CA LEU A 103 -18.22 25.89 -7.29
C LEU A 103 -17.25 26.79 -6.53
N GLN A 104 -16.10 27.15 -7.13
CA GLN A 104 -15.13 28.03 -6.47
C GLN A 104 -15.62 29.47 -6.29
N GLY A 105 -16.53 29.95 -7.14
CA GLY A 105 -17.13 31.28 -6.99
C GLY A 105 -18.04 31.40 -5.76
N GLN A 106 -18.66 30.29 -5.31
CA GLN A 106 -19.60 30.28 -4.19
C GLN A 106 -18.92 30.39 -2.82
N PHE A 107 -17.61 30.18 -2.73
CA PHE A 107 -16.85 30.19 -1.47
C PHE A 107 -15.88 31.37 -1.35
N ARG A 108 -15.98 32.40 -2.22
CA ARG A 108 -15.15 33.60 -2.08
C ARG A 108 -15.70 34.49 -0.97
N PRO A 109 -14.94 34.77 0.10
CA PRO A 109 -15.40 35.69 1.14
C PRO A 109 -15.55 37.10 0.55
N GLY A 110 -16.71 37.71 0.79
CA GLY A 110 -16.97 39.10 0.42
C GLY A 110 -15.97 40.02 1.13
N LYS A 111 -15.34 40.92 0.37
CA LYS A 111 -14.50 41.98 0.94
C LYS A 111 -15.42 42.96 1.66
N HIS A 112 -15.42 42.91 2.99
CA HIS A 112 -15.85 44.03 3.84
C HIS A 112 -14.61 44.81 4.28
#